data_AF-A0A7M5X6S5-F1
#
_entry.id   AF-A0A7M5X6S5-F1
#
_cell.length_a   1.000
_cell.length_b   1.000
_cell.length_c   1.000
_cell.angle_alpha   90.00
_cell.angle_beta   90.00
_cell.angle_gamma   90.00
#
_symmetry.space_group_name_H-M   'P 1'
#
loop_
_entity.id
_entity.type
_entity.pdbx_description
1 polymer ?
#
loop_
_entity_poly.entity_id
_entity_poly.type
_entity_poly.pdbx_seq_one_letter_code
_entity_poly.pdbx_strand_id
1 'polypeptide(L)'
;MLTRCFYTLKGHKLKVNFYPNDYKDLVNSHAAIYFQSDEGSFDDTLKWPMKILIEYSAVDENGLAVYSNSFDTCYGVGNSFQRPPHLDDGWGSNDFFPVNYAPIQHNTLILAIKITYL
;
A
#
# COMPACT_ATOMS: atom_id res chain seq x y z
N MET A 1 -1.79 7.92 11.41
CA MET A 1 -2.15 7.04 10.27
C MET A 1 -3.04 7.80 9.30
N LEU A 2 -2.76 7.69 7.99
CA LEU A 2 -3.60 8.16 6.89
C LEU A 2 -4.13 6.94 6.14
N THR A 3 -5.45 6.88 5.93
CA THR A 3 -6.09 5.76 5.23
C THR A 3 -6.78 6.25 3.97
N ARG A 4 -6.56 5.53 2.87
CA ARG A 4 -7.26 5.75 1.59
C ARG A 4 -7.68 4.41 1.01
N CYS A 5 -8.83 4.40 0.35
CA CYS A 5 -9.26 3.25 -0.44
C CYS A 5 -9.46 3.67 -1.90
N PHE A 6 -9.20 2.76 -2.82
CA PHE A 6 -9.49 2.95 -4.24
C PHE A 6 -9.81 1.60 -4.88
N TYR A 7 -10.47 1.64 -6.03
CA TYR A 7 -10.77 0.44 -6.81
C TYR A 7 -9.65 0.16 -7.82
N THR A 8 -9.30 -1.11 -7.95
CA THR A 8 -8.51 -1.59 -9.09
C THR A 8 -9.36 -1.60 -10.36
N LEU A 9 -8.75 -1.68 -11.53
CA LEU A 9 -9.46 -1.80 -12.81
C LEU A 9 -10.31 -3.09 -12.90
N LYS A 10 -9.97 -4.12 -12.11
CA LYS A 10 -10.78 -5.35 -12.01
C LYS A 10 -11.93 -5.25 -11.01
N GLY A 11 -12.08 -4.14 -10.29
CA GLY A 11 -13.19 -3.91 -9.38
C GLY A 11 -12.92 -4.29 -7.91
N HIS A 12 -11.78 -4.90 -7.59
CA HIS A 12 -11.38 -5.10 -6.20
C HIS A 12 -11.13 -3.75 -5.53
N LYS A 13 -11.63 -3.57 -4.30
CA LYS A 13 -11.30 -2.39 -3.49
C LYS A 13 -10.04 -2.66 -2.67
N LEU A 14 -9.06 -1.77 -2.80
CA LEU A 14 -7.81 -1.80 -2.08
C LEU A 14 -7.79 -0.69 -1.04
N LYS A 15 -7.38 -1.00 0.19
CA LYS A 15 -7.13 -0.05 1.27
C LYS A 15 -5.63 0.10 1.47
N VAL A 16 -5.19 1.33 1.63
CA VAL A 16 -3.81 1.71 1.91
C VAL A 16 -3.78 2.45 3.24
N ASN A 17 -2.96 1.96 4.17
CA ASN A 17 -2.66 2.60 5.43
C ASN A 17 -1.22 3.13 5.36
N PHE A 18 -1.07 4.45 5.43
CA PHE A 18 0.21 5.12 5.50
C PHE A 18 0.45 5.66 6.91
N TYR A 19 1.63 5.43 7.43
CA TYR A 19 2.07 5.84 8.75
C TYR A 19 3.29 6.73 8.58
N PRO A 20 3.11 8.06 8.48
CA PRO A 20 4.22 8.95 8.13
C PRO A 20 5.38 8.96 9.13
N ASN A 21 5.14 8.53 10.38
CA ASN A 21 6.13 8.62 11.46
C ASN A 21 5.87 7.64 12.63
N ASP A 22 4.99 6.65 12.46
CA ASP A 22 4.48 5.87 13.61
C ASP A 22 3.96 4.49 13.22
N TYR A 23 4.81 3.46 13.32
CA TYR A 23 4.38 2.07 13.19
C TYR A 23 5.36 1.10 13.87
N LYS A 24 4.84 0.28 14.81
CA LYS A 24 5.56 -0.77 15.55
C LYS A 24 6.88 -0.25 16.15
N ASP A 25 8.01 -0.90 15.86
CA ASP A 25 9.30 -0.61 16.50
C ASP A 25 10.10 0.52 15.83
N LEU A 26 9.54 1.15 14.77
CA LEU A 26 10.23 2.18 13.95
C LEU A 26 9.62 3.58 14.08
N VAL A 27 8.82 3.82 15.12
CA VAL A 27 8.27 5.15 15.45
C VAL A 27 9.36 6.22 15.47
N ASN A 28 9.06 7.41 14.96
CA ASN A 28 9.98 8.55 14.87
C ASN A 28 11.21 8.36 13.95
N SER A 29 11.35 7.21 13.29
CA SER A 29 12.51 6.91 12.45
C SER A 29 12.14 6.70 10.99
N HIS A 30 11.07 5.96 10.72
CA HIS A 30 10.65 5.59 9.37
C HIS A 30 9.15 5.78 9.19
N ALA A 31 8.78 6.09 7.95
CA ALA A 31 7.41 5.97 7.49
C ALA A 31 7.12 4.51 7.12
N ALA A 32 5.88 4.07 7.34
CA ALA A 32 5.43 2.75 6.96
C ALA A 32 4.21 2.82 6.03
N ILE A 33 4.04 1.82 5.18
CA ILE A 33 2.91 1.72 4.24
C ILE A 33 2.45 0.28 4.12
N TYR A 34 1.14 0.06 4.20
CA TYR A 34 0.51 -1.25 4.14
C TYR A 34 -0.71 -1.24 3.23
N PHE A 35 -0.93 -2.35 2.54
CA PHE A 35 -2.02 -2.56 1.59
C PHE A 35 -2.82 -3.80 1.99
N GLN A 36 -4.14 -3.75 1.80
CA GLN A 36 -5.03 -4.90 2.00
C GLN A 36 -6.25 -4.79 1.09
N SER A 37 -6.92 -5.90 0.79
CA SER A 37 -8.30 -5.86 0.28
C SER A 37 -9.23 -5.28 1.35
N ASP A 38 -10.20 -4.50 0.89
CA ASP A 38 -11.28 -3.93 1.69
C ASP A 38 -12.62 -4.27 1.04
N GLU A 39 -13.70 -4.25 1.82
CA GLU A 39 -15.02 -4.67 1.32
C GLU A 39 -15.49 -3.75 0.19
N GLY A 40 -15.72 -4.36 -0.98
CA GLY A 40 -16.11 -3.70 -2.21
C GLY A 40 -17.46 -4.17 -2.74
N SER A 41 -18.17 -3.28 -3.44
CA SER A 41 -19.49 -3.54 -4.03
C SER A 41 -19.53 -4.66 -5.08
N PHE A 42 -18.37 -5.12 -5.55
CA PHE A 42 -18.27 -6.12 -6.62
C PHE A 42 -17.79 -7.49 -6.12
N ASP A 43 -17.48 -7.64 -4.84
CA ASP A 43 -16.74 -8.77 -4.27
C ASP A 43 -17.36 -10.15 -4.55
N ASP A 44 -18.68 -10.23 -4.71
CA ASP A 44 -19.42 -11.45 -5.07
C ASP A 44 -19.06 -12.00 -6.46
N THR A 45 -18.61 -11.14 -7.37
CA THR A 45 -18.31 -11.50 -8.76
C THR A 45 -16.82 -11.63 -9.04
N LEU A 46 -15.98 -11.23 -8.09
CA LEU A 46 -14.54 -11.17 -8.25
C LEU A 46 -13.86 -12.49 -7.88
N LYS A 47 -12.73 -12.74 -8.52
CA LYS A 47 -11.86 -13.87 -8.16
C LYS A 47 -11.05 -13.53 -6.91
N TRP A 48 -10.91 -14.52 -6.04
CA TRP A 48 -10.15 -14.45 -4.79
C TRP A 48 -9.19 -15.65 -4.66
N PRO A 49 -8.05 -15.51 -3.96
CA PRO A 49 -7.48 -14.25 -3.47
C PRO A 49 -7.15 -13.28 -4.62
N MET A 50 -7.03 -12.00 -4.29
CA MET A 50 -6.62 -10.99 -5.28
C MET A 50 -5.20 -11.31 -5.75
N LYS A 51 -4.98 -11.40 -7.07
CA LYS A 51 -3.68 -11.70 -7.69
C LYS A 51 -3.20 -10.53 -8.54
N ILE A 52 -2.37 -9.70 -7.93
CA ILE A 52 -1.74 -8.51 -8.48
C ILE A 52 -0.31 -8.35 -7.93
N LEU A 53 0.54 -7.71 -8.72
CA LEU A 53 1.79 -7.10 -8.27
C LEU A 53 1.52 -5.64 -7.91
N ILE A 54 1.85 -5.26 -6.68
CA ILE A 54 1.76 -3.90 -6.20
C ILE A 54 3.17 -3.31 -6.19
N GLU A 55 3.38 -2.25 -6.95
CA GLU A 55 4.57 -1.40 -6.90
C GLU A 55 4.17 -0.08 -6.27
N TYR A 56 4.94 0.41 -5.30
CA TYR A 56 4.65 1.68 -4.64
C TYR A 56 5.94 2.47 -4.40
N SER A 57 5.85 3.78 -4.53
CA SER A 57 6.99 4.68 -4.41
C SER A 57 6.64 6.01 -3.78
N ALA A 58 7.62 6.59 -3.11
CA ALA A 58 7.63 8.01 -2.79
C ALA A 58 8.39 8.71 -3.93
N VAL A 59 7.73 9.67 -4.57
CA VAL A 59 8.24 10.32 -5.80
C VAL A 59 8.54 11.80 -5.56
N ASP A 60 9.45 12.35 -6.34
CA ASP A 60 9.68 13.80 -6.42
C ASP A 60 8.63 14.50 -7.30
N GLU A 61 8.74 15.83 -7.45
CA GLU A 61 7.86 16.68 -8.28
C GLU A 61 7.85 16.30 -9.76
N ASN A 62 8.89 15.62 -10.24
CA ASN A 62 8.97 15.13 -11.63
C ASN A 62 8.39 13.72 -11.76
N GLY A 63 7.89 13.14 -10.67
CA GLY A 63 7.37 11.77 -10.62
C GLY A 63 8.47 10.71 -10.59
N LEU A 64 9.73 11.08 -10.36
CA LEU A 64 10.83 10.13 -10.25
C LEU A 64 10.80 9.48 -8.86
N ALA A 65 10.87 8.15 -8.82
CA ALA A 65 10.90 7.42 -7.56
C ALA A 65 12.20 7.69 -6.79
N VAL A 66 12.06 8.21 -5.57
CA VAL A 66 13.16 8.37 -4.61
C VAL A 66 13.29 7.11 -3.75
N TYR A 67 12.15 6.57 -3.33
CA TYR A 67 12.03 5.29 -2.65
C TYR A 67 10.98 4.45 -3.35
N SER A 68 11.25 3.16 -3.53
CA SER A 68 10.32 2.24 -4.15
C SER A 68 10.41 0.86 -3.52
N ASN A 69 9.28 0.16 -3.53
CA ASN A 69 9.21 -1.22 -3.12
C ASN A 69 8.06 -1.89 -3.89
N SER A 70 8.05 -3.22 -3.91
CA SER A 70 7.00 -3.98 -4.56
C SER A 70 6.81 -5.33 -3.89
N PHE A 71 5.61 -5.89 -4.06
CA PHE A 71 5.36 -7.27 -3.70
C PHE A 71 4.23 -7.85 -4.54
N ASP A 72 4.31 -9.16 -4.75
CA ASP A 72 3.28 -9.95 -5.40
C ASP A 72 2.35 -10.54 -4.33
N THR A 73 1.06 -10.26 -4.47
CA THR A 73 -0.01 -10.79 -3.61
C THR A 73 -0.18 -12.32 -3.69
N CYS A 74 0.51 -13.01 -4.59
CA CYS A 74 0.56 -14.46 -4.65
C CYS A 74 1.53 -15.07 -3.62
N TYR A 75 2.50 -14.32 -3.10
CA TYR A 75 3.56 -14.84 -2.25
C TYR A 75 3.50 -14.25 -0.83
N GLY A 76 3.14 -15.08 0.15
CA GLY A 76 3.41 -14.82 1.57
C GLY A 76 2.56 -13.73 2.23
N VAL A 77 1.56 -13.18 1.55
CA VAL A 77 0.75 -12.04 2.02
C VAL A 77 -0.44 -12.41 2.91
N GLY A 78 -0.23 -13.33 3.85
CA GLY A 78 -1.22 -13.66 4.90
C GLY A 78 -2.68 -13.77 4.41
N ASN A 79 -3.61 -13.21 5.18
CA ASN A 79 -5.02 -13.10 4.79
C ASN A 79 -5.34 -11.74 4.14
N SER A 80 -4.36 -10.84 4.05
CA SER A 80 -4.49 -9.43 3.64
C SER A 80 -5.18 -9.21 2.30
N PHE A 81 -5.12 -10.18 1.38
CA PHE A 81 -5.69 -10.11 0.03
C PHE A 81 -6.73 -11.20 -0.25
N GLN A 82 -7.20 -11.86 0.80
CA GLN A 82 -8.37 -12.74 0.72
C GLN A 82 -9.64 -11.91 0.58
N ARG A 83 -10.76 -12.59 0.31
CA ARG A 83 -12.07 -11.95 0.25
C ARG A 83 -12.42 -11.36 1.63
N PRO A 84 -12.70 -10.05 1.74
CA PRO A 84 -13.23 -9.47 2.96
C PRO A 84 -14.56 -10.10 3.39
N PRO A 85 -14.87 -10.13 4.70
CA PRO A 85 -14.09 -9.56 5.79
C PRO A 85 -12.96 -10.48 6.28
N HIS A 86 -11.82 -9.88 6.61
CA HIS A 86 -10.69 -10.53 7.29
C HIS A 86 -10.00 -9.53 8.22
N LEU A 87 -9.39 -10.03 9.29
CA LEU A 87 -8.80 -9.22 10.38
C LEU A 87 -7.29 -9.03 10.21
N ASP A 88 -6.83 -8.71 9.00
CA ASP A 88 -5.41 -8.50 8.73
C ASP A 88 -5.07 -7.01 8.65
N ASP A 89 -3.90 -6.64 9.17
CA ASP A 89 -3.37 -5.26 9.20
C ASP A 89 -2.80 -4.84 7.82
N GLY A 90 -2.75 -5.78 6.88
CA GLY A 90 -2.25 -5.58 5.54
C GLY A 90 -0.80 -6.02 5.37
N TRP A 91 -0.33 -5.92 4.13
CA TRP A 91 1.05 -6.23 3.75
C TRP A 91 1.74 -5.02 3.14
N GLY A 92 3.02 -4.86 3.44
CA GLY A 92 3.81 -3.72 2.98
C GLY A 92 5.13 -3.62 3.73
N SER A 93 5.58 -2.41 4.02
CA SER A 93 6.89 -2.13 4.62
C SER A 93 6.74 -1.23 5.85
N ASN A 94 7.40 -1.63 6.94
CA ASN A 94 7.53 -0.85 8.18
C ASN A 94 8.63 0.23 8.08
N ASP A 95 9.53 0.10 7.11
CA ASP A 95 10.76 0.86 6.93
C ASP A 95 10.82 1.56 5.56
N PHE A 96 9.66 1.97 5.02
CA PHE A 96 9.52 2.37 3.63
C PHE A 96 10.47 3.52 3.24
N PHE A 97 10.58 4.55 4.07
CA PHE A 97 11.66 5.52 3.99
C PHE A 97 11.91 6.19 5.35
N PRO A 98 13.12 6.69 5.63
CA PRO A 98 13.41 7.37 6.89
C PRO A 98 12.74 8.76 6.92
N VAL A 99 12.14 9.13 8.05
CA VAL A 99 11.39 10.38 8.20
C VAL A 99 12.28 11.61 7.95
N ASN A 100 13.54 11.56 8.36
CA ASN A 100 14.51 12.65 8.15
C ASN A 100 14.91 12.86 6.69
N TYR A 101 14.61 11.89 5.81
CA TYR A 101 14.88 11.95 4.38
C TYR A 101 13.60 11.84 3.55
N ALA A 102 12.44 12.15 4.16
CA ALA A 102 11.17 12.16 3.45
C ALA A 102 11.26 13.11 2.25
N PRO A 103 10.87 12.67 1.03
CA PRO A 103 10.93 13.49 -0.18
C PRO A 103 9.77 14.48 -0.21
N ILE A 104 9.70 15.35 0.79
CA ILE A 104 8.67 16.39 0.92
C ILE A 104 9.10 17.59 0.10
N GLN A 105 8.24 17.99 -0.84
CA GLN A 105 8.45 19.16 -1.69
C GLN A 105 7.21 20.05 -1.61
N HIS A 106 7.40 21.34 -1.40
CA HIS A 106 6.30 22.29 -1.21
C HIS A 106 5.27 21.82 -0.17
N ASN A 107 5.77 21.29 0.96
CA ASN A 107 4.97 20.72 2.05
C ASN A 107 4.08 19.53 1.63
N THR A 108 4.42 18.86 0.52
CA THR A 108 3.66 17.75 -0.07
C THR A 108 4.55 16.53 -0.21
N LEU A 109 4.04 15.38 0.20
CA LEU A 109 4.59 14.05 -0.11
C LEU A 109 3.69 13.39 -1.15
N ILE A 110 4.29 12.88 -2.23
CA ILE A 110 3.55 12.16 -3.26
C ILE A 110 3.89 10.66 -3.16
N LEU A 111 2.84 9.86 -2.99
CA LEU A 111 2.93 8.40 -3.04
C LEU A 111 2.30 7.92 -4.35
N ALA A 112 3.10 7.27 -5.19
CA ALA A 112 2.63 6.66 -6.42
C ALA A 112 2.43 5.15 -6.20
N ILE A 113 1.34 4.62 -6.75
CA ILE A 113 1.02 3.19 -6.69
C ILE A 113 0.74 2.73 -8.11
N LYS A 114 1.40 1.64 -8.52
CA LYS A 114 1.22 0.97 -9.79
C LYS A 114 0.79 -0.47 -9.53
N ILE A 115 -0.24 -0.90 -10.25
CA ILE A 115 -0.82 -2.23 -10.14
C ILE A 115 -0.65 -2.96 -11.46
N THR A 116 -0.02 -4.13 -11.39
CA THR A 116 0.11 -5.05 -12.52
C THR A 116 -0.73 -6.29 -12.24
N TYR A 117 -1.58 -6.68 -13.18
CA TYR A 117 -2.44 -7.86 -13.04
C TYR A 117 -1.68 -9.11 -13.45
N LEU A 118 -1.73 -10.13 -12.60
CA LEU A 118 -1.10 -11.44 -12.80
C LEU A 118 -2.12 -12.50 -13.22
#